data_AF-W4K4E6-F1
#
_entry.id   AF-W4K4E6-F1
#
_cell.length_a   1.000
_cell.length_b   1.000
_cell.length_c   1.000
_cell.angle_alpha   90.00
_cell.angle_beta   90.00
_cell.angle_gamma   90.00
#
_symmetry.space_group_name_H-M   'P 1'
#
loop_
_entity.id
_entity.type
_entity.pdbx_description
1 polymer ?
#
loop_
_entity_poly.entity_id
_entity_poly.type
_entity_poly.pdbx_seq_one_letter_code
_entity_poly.pdbx_strand_id
1 'polypeptide(L)'
;LLRFVIPDVLKAFIVLGHYEDPKEDRSQKYDDRPLLIETVTAFGARERKPPHSQSDYQVFLKLSQYIARMVQSAPRISFQCFMEMLVTYEGLFETQCTVCQRVLSAEGSIPPVARVWRAREGAEGVWDPRHVTCLQN
;
A
#
# COMPACT_ATOMS: atom_id res chain seq x y z
N LEU A 1 -15.86 -6.66 3.97
CA LEU A 1 -15.36 -5.31 3.65
C LEU A 1 -14.42 -4.86 4.76
N LEU A 2 -13.13 -4.68 4.46
CA LEU A 2 -12.13 -4.19 5.41
C LEU A 2 -11.89 -2.70 5.19
N ARG A 3 -11.73 -1.93 6.28
CA ARG A 3 -11.45 -0.50 6.21
C ARG A 3 -10.05 -0.23 6.75
N PHE A 4 -9.21 0.38 5.93
CA PHE A 4 -7.87 0.84 6.31
C PHE A 4 -7.82 2.37 6.26
N VAL A 5 -7.11 2.98 7.22
CA VAL A 5 -7.03 4.44 7.34
C VAL A 5 -5.60 4.85 7.63
N ILE A 6 -5.13 5.84 6.88
CA ILE A 6 -3.99 6.69 7.23
C ILE A 6 -4.60 8.05 7.58
N PRO A 7 -4.45 8.52 8.83
CA PRO A 7 -5.01 9.79 9.28
C PRO A 7 -4.72 10.92 8.29
N ASP A 8 -5.74 11.72 7.99
CA ASP A 8 -5.70 12.90 7.12
C ASP A 8 -5.26 12.69 5.65
N VAL A 9 -4.80 11.49 5.28
CA VAL A 9 -4.32 11.18 3.93
C VAL A 9 -5.29 10.27 3.16
N LEU A 10 -5.62 9.10 3.70
CA LEU A 10 -6.27 8.05 2.91
C LEU A 10 -7.20 7.19 3.75
N LYS A 11 -8.40 6.96 3.24
CA LYS A 11 -9.35 5.95 3.71
C LYS A 11 -9.58 4.95 2.59
N ALA A 12 -9.14 3.71 2.78
CA ALA A 12 -9.35 2.63 1.82
C ALA A 12 -10.40 1.64 2.31
N PHE A 13 -11.27 1.22 1.39
CA PHE A 13 -12.19 0.11 1.54
C PHE A 13 -11.72 -1.04 0.66
N ILE A 14 -11.50 -2.19 1.28
CA ILE A 14 -10.91 -3.37 0.66
C ILE A 14 -11.97 -4.47 0.64
N VAL A 15 -12.29 -4.92 -0.56
CA VAL A 15 -13.17 -6.05 -0.82
C VAL A 15 -12.31 -7.29 -0.99
N LEU A 16 -12.65 -8.34 -0.24
CA LEU A 16 -11.94 -9.62 -0.23
C LEU A 16 -12.75 -10.64 -1.01
N GLY A 17 -12.07 -11.39 -1.86
CA GLY A 17 -12.60 -12.56 -2.53
C GLY A 17 -11.88 -13.82 -2.07
N HIS A 18 -12.30 -14.97 -2.59
CA HIS A 18 -11.59 -16.24 -2.44
C HIS A 18 -10.92 -16.59 -3.75
N TYR A 19 -9.79 -17.28 -3.67
CA TYR A 19 -9.25 -17.93 -4.85
C TYR A 19 -10.21 -19.04 -5.32
N GLU A 20 -10.57 -19.02 -6.59
CA GLU A 20 -11.28 -20.11 -7.25
C GLU A 20 -10.28 -20.81 -8.18
N ASP A 21 -9.69 -21.91 -7.73
CA ASP A 21 -8.92 -22.77 -8.62
C ASP A 21 -9.91 -23.58 -9.50
N PRO A 22 -9.84 -23.50 -10.84
CA PRO A 22 -10.68 -24.30 -11.73
C PRO A 22 -10.53 -25.81 -11.56
N LYS A 23 -9.50 -26.28 -10.84
CA LYS A 23 -9.21 -27.70 -10.61
C LYS A 23 -9.48 -28.16 -9.17
N GLU A 24 -9.91 -27.28 -8.27
CA GLU A 24 -10.23 -27.67 -6.89
C GLU A 24 -11.57 -28.39 -6.82
N ASP A 25 -11.58 -29.51 -6.10
CA ASP A 25 -12.79 -30.26 -5.78
C ASP A 25 -13.75 -29.36 -4.99
N ARG A 26 -15.00 -29.24 -5.46
CA ARG A 26 -16.03 -28.38 -4.84
C ARG A 26 -16.38 -28.79 -3.40
N SER A 27 -15.83 -29.91 -2.93
CA SER A 27 -15.89 -30.40 -1.56
C SER A 27 -15.00 -29.62 -0.58
N GLN A 28 -14.04 -28.81 -1.07
CA GLN A 28 -13.15 -28.05 -0.20
C GLN A 28 -13.90 -26.93 0.53
N LYS A 29 -13.87 -27.02 1.87
CA LYS A 29 -14.57 -26.14 2.80
C LYS A 29 -14.14 -24.70 2.57
N TYR A 30 -15.10 -23.77 2.52
CA TYR A 30 -14.85 -22.35 2.24
C TYR A 30 -13.81 -21.70 3.17
N ASP A 31 -13.68 -22.18 4.41
CA ASP A 31 -12.70 -21.69 5.40
C ASP A 31 -11.23 -21.90 4.99
N ASP A 32 -10.94 -22.91 4.17
CA ASP A 32 -9.56 -23.27 3.83
C ASP A 32 -9.05 -22.57 2.57
N ARG A 33 -9.90 -21.78 1.89
CA ARG A 33 -9.53 -21.11 0.65
C ARG A 33 -8.76 -19.82 0.94
N PRO A 34 -7.63 -19.57 0.25
CA PRO A 34 -6.87 -18.35 0.48
C PRO A 34 -7.65 -17.11 0.06
N LEU A 35 -7.64 -16.11 0.94
CA LEU A 35 -8.25 -14.81 0.69
C LEU A 35 -7.40 -13.97 -0.27
N LEU A 36 -8.07 -13.34 -1.22
CA LEU A 36 -7.48 -12.44 -2.20
C LEU A 36 -8.08 -11.05 -2.12
N ILE A 37 -7.32 -10.06 -2.60
CA ILE A 37 -7.79 -8.69 -2.76
C ILE A 37 -8.55 -8.60 -4.08
N GLU A 38 -9.87 -8.42 -4.02
CA GLU A 38 -10.70 -8.26 -5.21
C GLU A 38 -10.71 -6.81 -5.68
N THR A 39 -10.88 -5.86 -4.74
CA THR A 39 -10.95 -4.44 -5.08
C THR A 39 -10.47 -3.59 -3.91
N VAL A 40 -9.79 -2.49 -4.21
CA VAL A 40 -9.41 -1.46 -3.26
C VAL A 40 -9.96 -0.12 -3.73
N THR A 41 -10.79 0.51 -2.92
CA THR A 41 -11.34 1.85 -3.18
C THR A 41 -10.78 2.83 -2.18
N ALA A 42 -9.97 3.79 -2.63
CA ALA A 42 -9.31 4.78 -1.80
C ALA A 42 -9.98 6.17 -1.91
N PHE A 43 -10.15 6.82 -0.76
CA PHE A 43 -10.69 8.16 -0.63
C PHE A 43 -9.70 9.05 0.11
N GLY A 44 -9.40 10.22 -0.44
CA GLY A 44 -8.51 11.21 0.19
C GLY A 44 -9.30 12.30 0.89
N ALA A 45 -8.64 13.02 1.80
CA ALA A 45 -9.19 14.25 2.33
C ALA A 45 -9.41 15.27 1.18
N ARG A 46 -10.60 15.89 1.13
CA ARG A 46 -10.84 17.02 0.22
C ARG A 46 -10.15 18.24 0.81
N GLU A 47 -9.17 18.80 0.11
CA GLU A 47 -8.44 19.96 0.60
C GLU A 47 -9.35 21.19 0.74
N ARG A 48 -9.49 21.66 1.98
CA ARG A 48 -9.79 23.06 2.31
C ARG A 48 -8.57 23.68 2.98
N LYS A 49 -7.39 23.48 2.41
CA LYS A 49 -6.14 24.00 2.95
C LYS A 49 -5.75 25.31 2.24
N PRO A 50 -5.25 26.32 2.97
CA PRO A 50 -4.77 27.57 2.38
C PRO A 50 -3.52 27.34 1.51
N PRO A 51 -3.22 28.21 0.53
CA PRO A 51 -2.21 27.98 -0.52
C PRO A 51 -0.75 27.81 -0.02
N HIS A 52 -0.49 28.09 1.26
CA HIS A 52 0.81 27.95 1.92
C HIS A 52 0.92 26.69 2.79
N SER A 53 -0.14 25.90 2.88
CA SER A 53 -0.15 24.62 3.58
C SER A 53 0.30 23.50 2.64
N GLN A 54 1.12 22.57 3.12
CA GLN A 54 1.53 21.41 2.34
C GLN A 54 0.31 20.54 1.99
N SER A 55 0.29 20.07 0.76
CA SER A 55 -0.87 19.40 0.17
C SER A 55 -0.86 17.91 0.51
N ASP A 56 -1.64 17.51 1.52
CA ASP A 56 -1.91 16.10 1.83
C ASP A 56 -2.56 15.39 0.63
N TYR A 57 -3.23 16.15 -0.25
CA TYR A 57 -3.78 15.63 -1.49
C TYR A 57 -2.71 15.07 -2.41
N GLN A 58 -1.52 15.67 -2.50
CA GLN A 58 -0.44 15.10 -3.29
C GLN A 58 0.06 13.77 -2.71
N VAL A 59 0.13 13.67 -1.37
CA VAL A 59 0.47 12.42 -0.69
C VAL A 59 -0.59 11.36 -1.00
N PHE A 60 -1.88 11.70 -0.85
CA PHE A 60 -3.01 10.84 -1.22
C PHE A 60 -2.93 10.38 -2.67
N LEU A 61 -2.69 11.30 -3.61
CA LEU A 61 -2.64 11.00 -5.04
C LEU A 61 -1.50 10.01 -5.34
N LYS A 62 -0.30 10.26 -4.83
CA LYS A 62 0.86 9.38 -5.06
C LYS A 62 0.69 8.02 -4.40
N LEU A 63 0.17 7.99 -3.17
CA LEU A 63 -0.07 6.75 -2.44
C LEU A 63 -1.16 5.89 -3.08
N SER A 64 -2.31 6.48 -3.42
CA SER A 64 -3.41 5.76 -4.07
C SER A 64 -3.00 5.21 -5.43
N GLN A 65 -2.26 5.99 -6.23
CA GLN A 65 -1.68 5.53 -7.51
C GLN A 65 -0.66 4.40 -7.31
N TYR A 66 0.09 4.42 -6.22
CA TYR A 66 1.05 3.38 -5.92
C TYR A 66 0.35 2.06 -5.55
N ILE A 67 -0.62 2.11 -4.62
CA ILE A 67 -1.40 0.95 -4.20
C ILE A 67 -2.15 0.35 -5.40
N ALA A 68 -2.77 1.18 -6.24
CA ALA A 68 -3.47 0.73 -7.44
C ALA A 68 -2.54 -0.04 -8.39
N ARG A 69 -1.35 0.51 -8.67
CA ARG A 69 -0.36 -0.16 -9.52
C ARG A 69 0.12 -1.48 -8.94
N MET A 70 0.32 -1.55 -7.63
CA MET A 70 0.75 -2.77 -6.97
C MET A 70 -0.31 -3.87 -7.08
N VAL A 71 -1.56 -3.58 -6.75
CA VAL A 71 -2.67 -4.54 -6.88
C VAL A 71 -2.85 -5.01 -8.33
N GLN A 72 -2.69 -4.11 -9.31
CA GLN A 72 -2.77 -4.45 -10.73
C GLN A 72 -1.58 -5.32 -11.20
N SER A 73 -0.37 -5.05 -10.69
CA SER A 73 0.84 -5.80 -11.05
C SER A 73 0.88 -7.20 -10.43
N ALA A 74 0.22 -7.39 -9.29
CA ALA A 74 0.15 -8.66 -8.57
C ALA A 74 -1.31 -9.00 -8.19
N PRO A 75 -2.16 -9.41 -9.16
CA PRO A 75 -3.57 -9.68 -8.91
C PRO A 75 -3.83 -10.83 -7.92
N ARG A 76 -2.82 -11.68 -7.70
CA ARG A 76 -2.86 -12.81 -6.76
C ARG A 76 -2.12 -12.53 -5.46
N ILE A 77 -1.91 -11.26 -5.11
CA ILE A 77 -1.33 -10.92 -3.82
C ILE A 77 -2.22 -11.49 -2.70
N SER A 78 -1.62 -12.29 -1.82
CA SER A 78 -2.34 -12.85 -0.67
C SER A 78 -2.80 -11.71 0.23
N PHE A 79 -3.97 -11.86 0.83
CA PHE A 79 -4.49 -10.89 1.81
C PHE A 79 -3.45 -10.54 2.90
N GLN A 80 -2.76 -11.54 3.46
CA GLN A 80 -1.76 -11.34 4.51
C GLN A 80 -0.62 -10.40 4.05
N CYS A 81 0.03 -10.71 2.94
CA CYS A 81 1.10 -9.89 2.35
C CYS A 81 0.66 -8.45 2.08
N PHE A 82 -0.58 -8.26 1.59
CA PHE A 82 -1.14 -6.93 1.36
C PHE A 82 -1.35 -6.16 2.67
N MET A 83 -1.82 -6.82 3.73
CA MET A 83 -2.01 -6.22 5.05
C MET A 83 -0.67 -5.87 5.72
N GLU A 84 0.32 -6.75 5.65
CA GLU A 84 1.68 -6.50 6.15
C GLU A 84 2.28 -5.27 5.48
N MET A 85 2.11 -5.13 4.15
CA MET A 85 2.50 -3.93 3.43
C MET A 85 1.74 -2.70 3.93
N LEU A 86 0.42 -2.76 4.11
CA LEU A 86 -0.38 -1.62 4.56
C LEU A 86 0.03 -1.12 5.95
N VAL A 87 0.34 -2.03 6.89
CA VAL A 87 0.76 -1.67 8.25
C VAL A 87 2.04 -0.84 8.25
N THR A 88 2.93 -1.03 7.28
CA THR A 88 4.14 -0.21 7.16
C THR A 88 3.89 1.27 6.84
N TYR A 89 2.64 1.70 6.60
CA TYR A 89 2.27 3.11 6.47
C TYR A 89 1.93 3.78 7.81
N GLU A 90 1.92 3.07 8.94
CA GLU A 90 1.67 3.65 10.26
C GLU A 90 2.59 4.84 10.56
N GLY A 91 3.88 4.72 10.21
CA GLY A 91 4.88 5.78 10.32
C GLY A 91 5.12 6.59 9.04
N LEU A 92 4.13 6.78 8.16
CA LEU A 92 4.34 7.37 6.82
C LEU A 92 5.10 8.70 6.84
N PHE A 93 4.84 9.59 7.81
CA PHE A 93 5.49 10.90 7.94
C PHE A 93 6.70 10.92 8.88
N GLU A 94 7.15 9.77 9.36
CA GLU A 94 8.29 9.63 10.28
C GLU A 94 9.39 8.76 9.67
N THR A 95 8.98 7.82 8.81
CA THR A 95 9.86 6.84 8.21
C THR A 95 10.72 7.46 7.12
N GLN A 96 12.02 7.18 7.16
CA GLN A 96 12.96 7.63 6.13
C GLN A 96 12.95 6.70 4.91
N CYS A 97 13.11 7.28 3.73
CA CYS A 97 13.36 6.53 2.51
C CYS A 97 14.70 5.79 2.62
N THR A 98 14.72 4.49 2.32
CA THR A 98 15.94 3.67 2.44
C THR A 98 17.04 4.04 1.43
N VAL A 99 16.73 4.86 0.43
CA VAL A 99 17.68 5.28 -0.62
C VAL A 99 18.30 6.64 -0.28
N CYS A 100 17.49 7.67 -0.07
CA CYS A 100 17.99 9.03 0.15
C CYS A 100 18.05 9.43 1.64
N GLN A 101 17.59 8.57 2.55
CA GLN A 101 17.59 8.78 4.01
C GLN A 101 16.80 10.02 4.47
N ARG A 102 15.89 10.52 3.64
CA ARG A 102 14.98 11.63 3.98
C ARG A 102 13.57 11.11 4.21
N VAL A 103 12.85 11.78 5.10
CA VAL A 103 11.40 11.55 5.28
C VAL A 103 10.66 12.13 4.07
N LEU A 104 10.86 13.40 3.75
CA LEU A 104 10.23 14.06 2.61
C LEU A 104 11.15 14.09 1.38
N SER A 105 10.57 13.87 0.20
CA SER A 105 11.28 14.02 -1.07
C SER A 105 11.69 15.48 -1.29
N ALA A 106 12.79 15.69 -2.02
CA ALA A 106 13.23 17.03 -2.39
C ALA A 106 12.19 17.72 -3.29
N GLU A 107 11.61 16.96 -4.22
CA GLU A 107 10.53 17.42 -5.07
C GLU A 107 9.17 17.14 -4.44
N GLY A 108 8.36 18.18 -4.20
CA GLY A 108 6.95 18.03 -3.82
C GLY A 108 6.69 17.65 -2.35
N SER A 109 7.72 17.53 -1.51
CA SER A 109 7.57 17.25 -0.07
C SER A 109 6.72 16.01 0.23
N ILE A 110 6.93 14.93 -0.53
CA ILE A 110 6.14 13.70 -0.40
C ILE A 110 6.89 12.69 0.47
N PRO A 111 6.24 12.05 1.46
CA PRO A 111 6.85 10.97 2.23
C PRO A 111 7.17 9.76 1.35
N PRO A 112 7.90 8.73 1.85
CA PRO A 112 8.22 7.55 1.06
C PRO A 112 6.95 6.71 0.94
N VAL A 113 6.15 6.95 -0.11
CA VAL A 113 4.86 6.27 -0.33
C VAL A 113 4.97 4.92 -1.05
N ALA A 114 6.15 4.57 -1.58
CA ALA A 114 6.36 3.27 -2.22
C ALA A 114 6.84 2.23 -1.20
N ARG A 115 6.51 0.95 -1.44
CA ARG A 115 6.87 -0.20 -0.60
C ARG A 115 7.47 -1.31 -1.45
N VAL A 116 8.77 -1.51 -1.33
CA VAL A 116 9.49 -2.53 -2.10
C VAL A 116 9.78 -3.73 -1.22
N TRP A 117 9.32 -4.91 -1.61
CA TRP A 117 9.64 -6.14 -0.89
C TRP A 117 11.12 -6.48 -1.08
N ARG A 118 11.85 -6.63 0.03
CA ARG A 118 13.23 -7.11 0.04
C ARG A 118 13.29 -8.44 0.77
N ALA A 119 13.56 -9.52 0.04
CA ALA A 119 13.86 -10.81 0.64
C ALA A 119 15.14 -10.73 1.49
N ARG A 120 15.15 -11.39 2.64
CA ARG A 120 16.33 -11.56 3.49
C ARG A 120 16.70 -13.04 3.52
N GLU A 121 17.98 -13.36 3.35
CA GLU A 121 18.42 -14.75 3.42
C GLU A 121 18.17 -15.31 4.83
N GLY A 122 17.46 -16.44 4.91
CA GLY A 122 17.17 -17.12 6.17
C GLY A 122 16.16 -16.43 7.08
N ALA A 123 15.46 -15.38 6.62
CA ALA A 123 14.45 -14.66 7.39
C ALA A 123 13.26 -14.23 6.51
N GLU A 124 12.17 -13.81 7.14
CA GLU A 124 11.08 -13.15 6.42
C GLU A 124 11.57 -11.85 5.78
N GLY A 125 11.10 -11.60 4.55
CA GLY A 125 11.41 -10.36 3.85
C GLY A 125 10.78 -9.15 4.55
N VAL A 126 11.22 -7.96 4.17
CA VAL A 126 10.71 -6.71 4.73
C VAL A 126 10.29 -5.76 3.63
N TRP A 127 9.27 -4.95 3.92
CA TRP A 127 8.83 -3.88 3.04
C TRP A 127 9.66 -2.62 3.26
N ASP A 128 10.49 -2.26 2.28
CA ASP A 128 11.29 -1.05 2.34
C ASP A 128 10.50 0.18 1.88
N PRO A 129 10.49 1.25 2.70
CA PRO A 129 9.90 2.54 2.34
C PRO A 129 10.78 3.30 1.34
N ARG A 130 10.21 3.74 0.21
CA ARG A 130 10.91 4.57 -0.78
C ARG A 130 10.06 5.71 -1.30
N HIS A 131 10.70 6.83 -1.67
CA HIS A 131 10.05 7.83 -2.52
C HIS A 131 9.83 7.26 -3.92
N VAL A 132 8.77 7.72 -4.60
CA VAL A 132 8.48 7.29 -5.99
C VAL A 132 9.67 7.60 -6.92
N THR A 133 10.35 8.72 -6.70
CA THR A 133 11.55 9.13 -7.46
C THR A 133 12.77 8.26 -7.13
N CYS A 134 12.82 7.65 -5.95
CA CYS A 134 13.90 6.74 -5.54
C CYS A 134 13.68 5.28 -5.95
N LEU A 135 12.63 4.98 -6.72
CA LEU A 135 12.39 3.64 -7.28
C LEU A 135 13.26 3.33 -8.51
N GLN A 136 13.82 4.37 -9.15
CA GLN A 136 14.62 4.24 -10.37
C GLN A 136 16.12 4.06 -10.11
N ASN A 137 16.55 4.09 -8.84
CA ASN A 137 17.94 3.97 -8.42
C ASN A 137 18.23 2.63 -7.75
#